data_AF-Q9N147-F1
#
_entry.id   AF-Q9N147-F1
#
_cell.length_a   1.000
_cell.length_b   1.000
_cell.length_c   1.000
_cell.angle_alpha   90.00
_cell.angle_beta   90.00
_cell.angle_gamma   90.00
#
_symmetry.space_group_name_H-M   'P 1'
#
loop_
_entity.id
_entity.type
_entity.pdbx_description
1 polymer ?
#
loop_
_entity_poly.entity_id
_entity_poly.type
_entity_poly.pdbx_seq_one_letter_code
_entity_poly.pdbx_strand_id
1 'polypeptide(L)'
;ELKLSSHEEALSFVSLVDGYFRLTADAHHYLCTDVAPPLIVHNIQNGCHGPICTEYAINKLRQEGSEEGMYVLRWSCTDFDNILMTVTCFEKSEQGQGAQKQFKNFQIEVQKGRYSLHGSDRSFPSLGDLMSHLKKQIPRTDNISFMLKRCCQPKPREISNLLV
;
A
#
# COMPACT_ATOMS: atom_id res chain seq x y z
N GLU A 1 13.95 -19.13 27.09
CA GLU A 1 14.71 -17.85 27.05
C GLU A 1 16.15 -18.14 26.66
N LEU A 2 16.80 -17.19 25.96
CA LEU A 2 18.17 -17.31 25.46
C LEU A 2 19.01 -16.21 26.11
N LYS A 3 20.28 -16.50 26.44
CA LYS A 3 21.25 -15.48 26.86
C LYS A 3 22.35 -15.39 25.81
N LEU A 4 22.49 -14.23 25.20
CA LEU A 4 23.52 -13.93 24.20
C LEU A 4 24.65 -13.11 24.81
N SER A 5 25.79 -13.06 24.13
CA SER A 5 27.05 -12.50 24.63
C SER A 5 27.02 -10.98 24.74
N SER A 6 26.21 -10.31 23.91
CA SER A 6 26.05 -8.86 23.90
C SER A 6 24.65 -8.41 23.46
N HIS A 7 24.33 -7.15 23.69
CA HIS A 7 23.10 -6.53 23.17
C HIS A 7 23.07 -6.51 21.64
N GLU A 8 24.21 -6.23 21.00
CA GLU A 8 24.36 -6.26 19.55
C GLU A 8 24.08 -7.65 18.97
N GLU A 9 24.58 -8.71 19.61
CA GLU A 9 24.30 -10.09 19.21
C GLU A 9 22.80 -10.42 19.36
N ALA A 10 22.16 -9.92 20.41
CA ALA A 10 20.71 -10.06 20.58
C ALA A 10 19.91 -9.34 19.49
N LEU A 11 20.26 -8.10 19.14
CA LEU A 11 19.60 -7.37 18.06
C LEU A 11 19.81 -8.08 16.70
N SER A 12 21.01 -8.57 16.43
CA SER A 12 21.33 -9.34 15.21
C SER A 12 20.48 -10.62 15.12
N PHE A 13 20.44 -11.40 16.20
CA PHE A 13 19.65 -12.63 16.27
C PHE A 13 18.15 -12.35 16.05
N VAL A 14 17.58 -11.37 16.75
CA VAL A 14 16.15 -11.06 16.64
C VAL A 14 15.82 -10.48 15.26
N SER A 15 16.71 -9.69 14.66
CA SER A 15 16.54 -9.18 13.29
C SER A 15 16.46 -10.31 12.26
N LEU A 16 17.26 -11.36 12.41
CA LEU A 16 17.23 -12.53 11.54
C LEU A 16 15.89 -13.27 11.65
N VAL A 17 15.42 -13.52 12.87
CA VAL A 17 14.13 -14.18 13.13
C VAL A 17 12.97 -13.35 12.60
N ASP A 18 12.97 -12.03 12.85
CA ASP A 18 11.97 -11.08 12.36
C ASP A 18 11.95 -11.02 10.82
N GLY A 19 13.12 -11.05 10.19
CA GLY A 19 13.26 -11.13 8.73
C GLY A 19 12.63 -12.39 8.15
N TYR A 20 12.94 -13.57 8.69
CA TYR A 20 12.33 -14.83 8.24
C TYR A 20 10.84 -14.89 8.51
N PHE A 21 10.38 -14.36 9.64
CA PHE A 21 8.96 -14.25 9.93
C PHE A 21 8.22 -13.44 8.85
N ARG A 22 8.79 -12.31 8.41
CA ARG A 22 8.20 -11.53 7.31
C ARG A 22 8.15 -12.29 5.99
N LEU A 23 9.15 -13.11 5.71
CA LEU A 23 9.22 -13.88 4.47
C LEU A 23 8.32 -15.12 4.46
N THR A 24 7.96 -15.67 5.62
CA THR A 24 7.28 -16.98 5.69
C THR A 24 5.92 -16.95 6.37
N ALA A 25 5.61 -15.90 7.13
CA ALA A 25 4.36 -15.82 7.90
C ALA A 25 3.57 -14.54 7.63
N ASP A 26 4.20 -13.35 7.67
CA ASP A 26 3.49 -12.08 7.49
C ASP A 26 4.39 -10.94 7.00
N ALA A 27 4.28 -10.60 5.72
CA ALA A 27 5.11 -9.58 5.08
C ALA A 27 4.91 -8.14 5.62
N HIS A 28 3.84 -7.89 6.38
CA HIS A 28 3.45 -6.55 6.81
C HIS A 28 3.49 -6.39 8.34
N HIS A 29 4.13 -7.30 9.05
CA HIS A 29 4.23 -7.28 10.50
C HIS A 29 5.69 -7.38 10.99
N TYR A 30 5.91 -7.11 12.27
CA TYR A 30 7.20 -7.26 12.94
C TYR A 30 7.00 -7.82 14.35
N LEU A 31 7.96 -8.60 14.82
CA LEU A 31 7.88 -9.32 16.09
C LEU A 31 8.45 -8.52 17.27
N CYS A 32 9.39 -7.62 17.00
CA CYS A 32 10.10 -6.86 18.05
C CYS A 32 10.31 -5.41 17.62
N THR A 33 9.90 -4.48 18.48
CA THR A 33 10.01 -3.03 18.23
C THR A 33 11.46 -2.56 18.11
N ASP A 34 12.39 -3.18 18.84
CA ASP A 34 13.81 -2.77 18.88
C ASP A 34 14.52 -2.97 17.54
N VAL A 35 13.99 -3.86 16.69
CA VAL A 35 14.55 -4.19 15.36
C VAL A 35 13.54 -3.97 14.23
N ALA A 36 12.39 -3.36 14.52
CA ALA A 36 11.33 -3.14 13.55
C ALA A 36 11.85 -2.22 12.42
N PRO A 37 11.84 -2.66 11.14
CA PRO A 37 12.29 -1.81 10.07
C PRO A 37 11.42 -0.55 9.97
N PRO A 38 12.03 0.65 9.86
CA PRO A 38 11.27 1.91 9.84
C PRO A 38 10.17 1.94 8.77
N LEU A 39 10.44 1.36 7.60
CA LEU A 39 9.48 1.30 6.51
C LEU A 39 8.27 0.40 6.83
N ILE A 40 8.46 -0.71 7.56
CA ILE A 40 7.36 -1.59 7.97
C ILE A 40 6.44 -0.85 8.95
N VAL A 41 7.02 -0.17 9.95
CA VAL A 41 6.26 0.65 10.90
C VAL A 41 5.46 1.74 10.18
N HIS A 42 6.11 2.46 9.27
CA HIS A 42 5.46 3.51 8.47
C HIS A 42 4.33 2.96 7.60
N ASN A 43 4.53 1.80 6.97
CA ASN A 43 3.53 1.16 6.13
C ASN A 43 2.30 0.71 6.93
N ILE A 44 2.49 0.13 8.12
CA ILE A 44 1.39 -0.26 9.02
C ILE A 44 0.55 0.96 9.39
N GLN A 45 1.19 2.07 9.78
CA GLN A 45 0.47 3.31 10.15
C GLN A 45 -0.36 3.89 9.00
N ASN A 46 0.09 3.72 7.75
CA ASN A 46 -0.58 4.25 6.57
C ASN A 46 -1.44 3.22 5.83
N GLY A 47 -1.53 1.97 6.32
CA GLY A 47 -2.23 0.89 5.63
C GLY A 47 -1.66 0.57 4.24
N CYS A 48 -0.35 0.76 4.05
CA CYS A 48 0.35 0.54 2.80
C CYS A 48 0.93 -0.87 2.74
N HIS A 49 0.74 -1.57 1.63
CA HIS A 49 1.37 -2.87 1.39
C HIS A 49 2.82 -2.69 0.95
N GLY A 50 3.60 -3.76 1.04
CA GLY A 50 4.88 -3.87 0.33
C GLY A 50 4.70 -3.92 -1.20
N PRO A 51 5.72 -4.35 -1.95
CA PRO A 51 5.69 -4.42 -3.41
C PRO A 51 4.91 -5.65 -3.91
N ILE A 52 3.63 -5.72 -3.54
CA ILE A 52 2.68 -6.74 -4.01
C ILE A 52 2.37 -6.53 -5.50
N CYS A 53 2.17 -7.64 -6.23
CA CYS A 53 1.81 -7.59 -7.64
C CYS A 53 0.43 -6.93 -7.86
N THR A 54 0.23 -6.40 -9.07
CA THR A 54 -1.02 -5.71 -9.43
C THR A 54 -2.21 -6.65 -9.33
N GLU A 55 -2.04 -7.92 -9.68
CA GLU A 55 -3.06 -8.97 -9.64
C GLU A 55 -3.56 -9.18 -8.20
N TYR A 56 -2.65 -9.19 -7.23
CA TYR A 56 -3.00 -9.33 -5.81
C TYR A 56 -3.83 -8.12 -5.34
N ALA A 57 -3.40 -6.89 -5.65
CA ALA A 57 -4.12 -5.68 -5.30
C ALA A 57 -5.54 -5.66 -5.88
N ILE A 58 -5.69 -6.05 -7.15
CA ILE A 58 -7.00 -6.17 -7.81
C ILE A 58 -7.86 -7.24 -7.14
N ASN A 59 -7.30 -8.40 -6.81
CA ASN A 59 -8.04 -9.48 -6.15
C ASN A 59 -8.51 -9.08 -4.74
N LYS A 60 -7.68 -8.35 -3.98
CA LYS A 60 -8.08 -7.77 -2.68
C LYS A 60 -9.28 -6.82 -2.85
N LEU A 61 -9.26 -5.93 -3.85
CA LEU A 61 -10.41 -5.07 -4.15
C LEU A 61 -11.66 -5.86 -4.56
N ARG A 62 -11.51 -6.96 -5.30
CA ARG A 62 -12.61 -7.90 -5.64
C ARG A 62 -13.23 -8.52 -4.40
N GLN A 63 -12.41 -9.01 -3.49
CA GLN A 63 -12.86 -9.71 -2.29
C GLN A 63 -13.48 -8.78 -1.24
N GLU A 64 -13.02 -7.52 -1.16
CA GLU A 64 -13.49 -6.55 -0.15
C GLU A 64 -14.67 -5.68 -0.61
N GLY A 65 -15.39 -6.11 -1.66
CA GLY A 65 -16.68 -5.56 -2.09
C GLY A 65 -16.65 -4.79 -3.42
N SER A 66 -15.47 -4.38 -3.91
CA SER A 66 -15.31 -3.65 -5.19
C SER A 66 -16.27 -2.47 -5.37
N GLU A 67 -16.52 -1.74 -4.29
CA GLU A 67 -17.25 -0.49 -4.38
C GLU A 67 -16.38 0.58 -5.07
N GLU A 68 -17.01 1.49 -5.81
CA GLU A 68 -16.30 2.61 -6.42
C GLU A 68 -15.55 3.41 -5.35
N GLY A 69 -14.28 3.73 -5.61
CA GLY A 69 -13.45 4.49 -4.70
C GLY A 69 -12.77 3.67 -3.60
N MET A 70 -12.99 2.35 -3.55
CA MET A 70 -12.15 1.43 -2.78
C MET A 70 -10.75 1.39 -3.37
N TYR A 71 -9.72 1.39 -2.52
CA TYR A 71 -8.33 1.44 -3.00
C TYR A 71 -7.36 0.63 -2.16
N VAL A 72 -6.27 0.20 -2.79
CA VAL A 72 -5.10 -0.43 -2.18
C VAL A 72 -3.90 0.48 -2.39
N LEU A 73 -3.16 0.76 -1.32
CA LEU A 73 -1.84 1.41 -1.38
C LEU A 73 -0.77 0.33 -1.32
N ARG A 74 0.22 0.39 -2.22
CA ARG A 74 1.32 -0.58 -2.32
C ARG A 74 2.59 0.07 -2.83
N TRP A 75 3.75 -0.37 -2.38
CA TRP A 75 5.02 0.05 -2.98
C TRP A 75 5.13 -0.45 -4.43
N SER A 76 5.88 0.29 -5.25
CA SER A 76 6.23 -0.12 -6.61
C SER A 76 7.06 -1.41 -6.60
N CYS A 77 6.84 -2.28 -7.58
CA CYS A 77 7.66 -3.48 -7.77
C CYS A 77 8.95 -3.20 -8.56
N THR A 78 9.10 -1.99 -9.12
CA THR A 78 10.18 -1.64 -10.05
C THR A 78 11.14 -0.59 -9.51
N ASP A 79 10.79 0.09 -8.43
CA ASP A 79 11.56 1.18 -7.85
C ASP A 79 11.16 1.41 -6.37
N PHE A 80 11.96 2.20 -5.65
CA PHE A 80 11.76 2.49 -4.23
C PHE A 80 11.25 3.91 -3.96
N ASP A 81 10.97 4.68 -5.00
CA ASP A 81 10.58 6.09 -4.90
C ASP A 81 9.08 6.29 -5.14
N ASN A 82 8.35 5.21 -5.44
CA ASN A 82 6.93 5.30 -5.78
C ASN A 82 6.05 4.33 -4.99
N ILE A 83 4.90 4.85 -4.57
CA ILE A 83 3.74 4.10 -4.10
C ILE A 83 2.70 4.12 -5.23
N LEU A 84 2.02 3.00 -5.44
CA LEU A 84 0.89 2.88 -6.35
C LEU A 84 -0.40 2.81 -5.54
N MET A 85 -1.38 3.61 -5.96
CA MET A 85 -2.75 3.56 -5.48
C MET A 85 -3.61 2.86 -6.54
N THR A 86 -3.95 1.59 -6.30
CA THR A 86 -4.85 0.82 -7.16
C THR A 86 -6.29 1.06 -6.71
N VAL A 87 -7.15 1.58 -7.57
CA VAL A 87 -8.52 2.02 -7.24
C VAL A 87 -9.56 1.28 -8.08
N THR A 88 -10.69 0.91 -7.47
CA THR A 88 -11.89 0.48 -8.20
C THR A 88 -12.66 1.68 -8.73
N CYS A 89 -12.84 1.72 -10.04
CA CYS A 89 -13.51 2.80 -10.76
C CYS A 89 -14.66 2.25 -11.63
N PHE A 90 -15.62 3.09 -11.99
CA PHE A 90 -16.62 2.77 -13.00
C PHE A 90 -16.54 3.74 -14.18
N GLU A 91 -16.37 3.20 -15.38
CA GLU A 91 -16.38 3.97 -16.61
C GLU A 91 -17.82 4.09 -17.13
N LYS A 92 -18.23 5.32 -17.45
CA LYS A 92 -19.54 5.57 -18.06
C LYS A 92 -19.42 5.29 -19.56
N SER A 93 -20.17 4.31 -20.05
CA SER A 93 -20.27 4.06 -21.49
C SER A 93 -21.09 5.16 -22.15
N GLU A 94 -20.61 5.68 -23.29
CA GLU A 94 -21.35 6.62 -24.14
C GLU A 94 -22.54 5.94 -24.85
N GLN A 95 -22.58 4.60 -24.90
CA GLN A 95 -23.57 3.82 -25.65
C GLN A 95 -24.72 3.26 -24.79
N GLY A 96 -24.93 3.77 -23.58
CA GLY A 96 -26.07 3.39 -22.72
C GLY A 96 -26.03 1.98 -22.11
N GLN A 97 -24.97 1.21 -22.37
CA GLN A 97 -24.67 -0.01 -21.63
C GLN A 97 -24.10 0.39 -20.26
N GLY A 98 -24.56 -0.24 -19.18
CA GLY A 98 -24.25 0.17 -17.80
C GLY A 98 -22.75 0.39 -17.50
N ALA A 99 -22.46 1.07 -16.38
CA ALA A 99 -21.10 1.45 -16.04
C ALA A 99 -20.17 0.22 -15.88
N GLN A 100 -19.04 0.20 -16.58
CA GLN A 100 -18.11 -0.93 -16.56
C GLN A 100 -17.09 -0.76 -15.44
N LYS A 101 -16.94 -1.79 -14.60
CA LYS A 101 -15.95 -1.81 -13.52
C LYS A 101 -14.53 -1.90 -14.10
N GLN A 102 -13.66 -1.00 -13.67
CA GLN A 102 -12.25 -0.90 -14.05
C GLN A 102 -11.37 -0.82 -12.80
N PHE A 103 -10.11 -1.22 -12.93
CA PHE A 103 -9.08 -1.01 -11.91
C PHE A 103 -7.98 -0.13 -12.48
N LYS A 104 -7.70 0.99 -11.82
CA LYS A 104 -6.70 1.97 -12.29
C LYS A 104 -5.60 2.13 -11.25
N ASN A 105 -4.37 2.31 -11.70
CA ASN A 105 -3.23 2.59 -10.84
C ASN A 105 -2.85 4.07 -10.96
N PHE A 106 -2.72 4.75 -9.84
CA PHE A 106 -2.21 6.11 -9.77
C PHE A 106 -0.88 6.09 -9.02
N GLN A 107 0.11 6.79 -9.58
CA GLN A 107 1.44 6.85 -9.00
C GLN A 107 1.53 8.00 -7.99
N ILE A 108 2.08 7.70 -6.82
CA ILE A 108 2.41 8.62 -5.75
C ILE A 108 3.93 8.61 -5.60
N GLU A 109 4.56 9.74 -5.90
CA GLU A 109 6.00 9.93 -5.73
C GLU A 109 6.34 10.22 -4.28
N VAL A 110 7.40 9.58 -3.79
CA VAL A 110 7.95 9.74 -2.45
C VAL A 110 9.36 10.31 -2.57
N GLN A 111 9.53 11.58 -2.21
CA GLN A 111 10.83 12.26 -2.30
C GLN A 111 11.14 13.00 -1.00
N LYS A 112 12.27 12.63 -0.36
CA LYS A 112 12.75 13.28 0.89
C LYS A 112 11.65 13.38 1.97
N GLY A 113 10.86 12.32 2.13
CA GLY A 113 9.75 12.26 3.09
C GLY A 113 8.51 13.07 2.70
N ARG A 114 8.42 13.56 1.46
CA ARG A 114 7.23 14.22 0.91
C ARG A 114 6.52 13.33 -0.10
N TYR A 115 5.22 13.52 -0.22
CA TYR A 115 4.33 12.71 -1.06
C TYR A 115 3.59 13.60 -2.05
N SER A 116 3.62 13.25 -3.34
CA SER A 116 2.88 13.96 -4.39
C SER A 116 2.25 12.96 -5.35
N LEU A 117 1.08 13.29 -5.89
CA LEU A 117 0.53 12.55 -7.02
C LEU A 117 1.41 12.85 -8.25
N HIS A 118 1.74 11.84 -9.05
CA HIS A 118 2.56 12.01 -10.24
C HIS A 118 1.96 13.10 -11.16
N GLY A 119 2.82 14.04 -11.60
CA GLY A 119 2.42 15.19 -12.41
C GLY A 119 1.76 16.34 -11.64
N SER A 120 1.71 16.30 -10.31
CA SER A 120 1.20 17.40 -9.48
C SER A 120 2.33 18.25 -8.89
N ASP A 121 2.18 19.58 -8.95
CA ASP A 121 3.09 20.52 -8.27
C ASP A 121 2.89 20.57 -6.75
N ARG A 122 1.86 19.88 -6.23
CA ARG A 122 1.51 19.90 -4.81
C ARG A 122 2.06 18.66 -4.10
N SER A 123 2.86 18.89 -3.06
CA SER A 123 3.39 17.84 -2.19
C SER A 123 2.92 17.97 -0.75
N PHE A 124 2.89 16.85 -0.03
CA PHE A 124 2.39 16.72 1.33
C PHE A 124 3.47 16.16 2.26
N PRO A 125 3.47 16.53 3.56
CA PRO A 125 4.49 16.07 4.51
C PRO A 125 4.24 14.63 4.99
N SER A 126 3.08 14.04 4.71
CA SER A 126 2.78 12.64 5.00
C SER A 126 1.85 12.04 3.94
N LEU A 127 1.87 10.71 3.82
CA LEU A 127 0.93 9.98 2.98
C LEU A 127 -0.51 10.19 3.47
N GLY A 128 -0.74 10.22 4.78
CA GLY A 128 -2.05 10.53 5.37
C GLY A 128 -2.62 11.89 4.94
N ASP A 129 -1.78 12.93 4.85
CA ASP A 129 -2.20 14.27 4.40
C ASP A 129 -2.57 14.28 2.92
N LEU A 130 -1.77 13.61 2.07
CA LEU A 130 -2.09 13.42 0.65
C LEU A 130 -3.43 12.69 0.51
N MET A 131 -3.61 11.56 1.21
CA MET A 131 -4.85 10.78 1.13
C MET A 131 -6.06 11.58 1.63
N SER A 132 -5.90 12.36 2.70
CA SER A 132 -6.95 13.24 3.23
C SER A 132 -7.31 14.35 2.27
N HIS A 133 -6.34 14.86 1.51
CA HIS A 133 -6.58 15.83 0.44
C HIS A 133 -7.33 15.20 -0.73
N LEU A 134 -6.88 14.04 -1.21
CA LEU A 134 -7.50 13.34 -2.35
C LEU A 134 -8.94 12.91 -2.07
N LYS A 135 -9.27 12.52 -0.83
CA LYS A 135 -10.66 12.20 -0.42
C LYS A 135 -11.63 13.37 -0.53
N LYS A 136 -11.15 14.61 -0.55
CA LYS A 136 -11.97 15.82 -0.70
C LYS A 136 -12.15 16.24 -2.16
N GLN A 137 -11.48 15.54 -3.08
CA GLN A 137 -11.56 15.82 -4.50
C GLN A 137 -12.34 14.72 -5.22
N ILE A 138 -12.75 15.03 -6.44
CA ILE A 138 -13.24 14.05 -7.40
C ILE A 138 -12.13 13.91 -8.45
N PRO A 139 -11.16 12.99 -8.25
CA PRO A 139 -10.19 12.67 -9.30
C PRO A 139 -10.92 12.36 -10.60
N ARG A 140 -10.48 13.01 -11.68
CA ARG A 140 -10.97 12.76 -13.03
C ARG A 140 -9.80 12.35 -13.90
N THR A 141 -9.91 11.20 -14.54
CA THR A 141 -8.99 10.72 -15.56
C THR A 141 -9.84 10.17 -16.68
N ASP A 142 -9.71 10.75 -17.89
CA ASP A 142 -10.53 10.42 -19.04
C ASP A 142 -12.05 10.52 -18.74
N ASN A 143 -12.78 9.43 -19.01
CA ASN A 143 -14.22 9.25 -18.77
C ASN A 143 -14.53 8.67 -17.37
N ILE A 144 -13.55 8.65 -16.48
CA ILE A 144 -13.65 8.09 -15.14
C ILE A 144 -13.59 9.23 -14.11
N SER A 145 -14.62 9.29 -13.28
CA SER A 145 -14.70 10.19 -12.12
C SER A 145 -15.11 9.38 -10.89
N PHE A 146 -14.33 9.44 -9.82
CA PHE A 146 -14.66 8.74 -8.57
C PHE A 146 -14.33 9.62 -7.36
N MET A 147 -14.83 9.25 -6.18
CA MET A 147 -14.36 9.77 -4.90
C MET A 147 -13.68 8.65 -4.13
N LEU A 148 -12.51 8.90 -3.55
CA LEU A 148 -11.87 7.92 -2.69
C LEU A 148 -12.71 7.67 -1.44
N LYS A 149 -12.92 6.40 -1.11
CA LYS A 149 -13.71 5.98 0.05
C LYS A 149 -12.82 5.35 1.12
N ARG A 150 -12.52 4.05 0.98
CA ARG A 150 -11.88 3.24 2.01
C ARG A 150 -10.67 2.52 1.46
N CYS A 151 -9.62 2.49 2.26
CA CYS A 151 -8.41 1.71 2.00
C CYS A 151 -8.65 0.25 2.38
N CYS A 152 -8.39 -0.69 1.47
CA CYS A 152 -8.20 -2.09 1.80
C CYS A 152 -6.76 -2.24 2.31
N GLN A 153 -6.58 -2.38 3.62
CA GLN A 153 -5.27 -2.46 4.26
C GLN A 153 -4.70 -3.90 4.22
N PRO A 154 -3.39 -4.08 4.46
CA PRO A 154 -2.83 -5.42 4.69
C PRO A 154 -3.56 -6.14 5.84
N LYS A 155 -3.85 -7.42 5.65
CA LYS A 155 -4.45 -8.28 6.68
C LYS A 155 -3.40 -9.25 7.23
N PRO A 156 -3.47 -9.62 8.53
CA PRO A 156 -2.53 -10.57 9.09
C PRO A 156 -2.49 -11.88 8.29
N ARG A 157 -1.28 -12.35 7.99
CA ARG A 157 -0.99 -13.63 7.31
C ARG A 157 -1.62 -13.78 5.92
N GLU A 158 -1.82 -12.68 5.20
CA GLU A 158 -2.31 -12.74 3.84
C GLU A 158 -1.25 -13.26 2.85
N ILE A 159 -1.67 -14.14 1.93
CA ILE A 159 -0.74 -14.79 0.98
C ILE A 159 -0.57 -13.93 -0.27
N SER A 160 0.66 -13.52 -0.56
CA SER A 160 1.04 -12.75 -1.76
C SER A 160 2.38 -13.23 -2.30
N ASN A 161 2.86 -12.60 -3.38
CA ASN A 161 4.19 -12.83 -3.93
C ASN A 161 5.35 -12.43 -2.99
N LEU A 162 5.05 -11.85 -1.82
CA LEU A 162 6.05 -11.47 -0.82
C LEU A 162 6.40 -12.61 0.14
N LEU A 163 5.60 -13.68 0.18
CA LEU A 163 5.85 -14.84 1.03
C LEU A 163 6.50 -15.97 0.23
N VAL A 164 7.39 -16.72 0.88
CA VAL A 164 8.14 -17.88 0.36
C VAL A 164 7.56 -19.18 0.91
#